data_AF-A0A849V0R1-F1
#
_entry.id   AF-A0A849V0R1-F1
#
_cell.length_a   1.000
_cell.length_b   1.000
_cell.length_c   1.000
_cell.angle_alpha   90.00
_cell.angle_beta   90.00
_cell.angle_gamma   90.00
#
_symmetry.space_group_name_H-M   'P 1'
#
loop_
_entity.id
_entity.type
_entity.pdbx_description
1 polymer ?
#
loop_
_entity_poly.entity_id
_entity_poly.type
_entity_poly.pdbx_seq_one_letter_code
_entity_poly.pdbx_strand_id
1 'polypeptide(L)'
;MKHTFFVKASILLIAINAVAMHGAFAETESLIKEQPHAIYHVVKNKTLQEASNQIALRSGIAFQLNAANKNDSITAKLAAENWQAALAQFLRGYNYTTASANGKIKSVIVTGLNGSGTSNPDAMVAIAPDVMDSLPDQYKNHAPGSVEPINLNMDKLKQTPVGKKVTLDLPIGQYTVAHDDYVKHNDGSSTWIGYLDEEGKAYRVYLSQGDAGLMGNVNTPDGMYTIDTVAGQTYWVDVNRSGQLAGGFHNDQVSEPLANAGFDIKTAAALASNGASALKVKAPRSVVTTVPVVDIMVLYTTVKQTAAFARQRLQYLIDVTNKAYKDSKINIQLRLVHTRATKYSETASNDVALSDLSRDRGALAGTSALRTKYGADLVFLFRPYYRSTHGSCGMTYVGFSTGQSGNPGTAFGTVSDGTSRDNYNLYYCGLQTFAHETGHSLGNVHDRYYASFQGKFPYSYAWGIYGKFGTIMSYYSPSLMFYSTPLLKTQCKGGPCGYAEGNVNSSDQSRTINYTGPIVAGFKPKTTAVPVIQ
;
A
#
# COMPACT_ATOMS: atom_id res chain seq x y z
N MET A 1 -52.44 -13.87 -74.10
CA MET A 1 -51.08 -14.45 -74.23
C MET A 1 -50.08 -13.38 -73.86
N LYS A 2 -49.28 -13.61 -72.82
CA LYS A 2 -48.19 -12.73 -72.35
C LYS A 2 -46.92 -13.10 -73.12
N HIS A 3 -46.23 -12.13 -73.71
CA HIS A 3 -44.87 -12.31 -74.23
C HIS A 3 -43.91 -11.39 -73.47
N THR A 4 -42.92 -12.03 -72.86
CA THR A 4 -41.83 -11.44 -72.08
C THR A 4 -40.66 -11.15 -73.01
N PHE A 5 -40.09 -9.95 -72.96
CA PHE A 5 -38.88 -9.58 -73.69
C PHE A 5 -37.63 -9.74 -72.81
N PHE A 6 -36.63 -10.40 -73.39
CA PHE A 6 -35.26 -10.56 -72.90
C PHE A 6 -34.43 -9.29 -73.15
N VAL A 7 -33.58 -8.90 -72.20
CA VAL A 7 -32.23 -8.36 -72.49
C VAL A 7 -31.27 -8.77 -71.35
N LYS A 8 -30.14 -9.39 -71.72
CA LYS A 8 -29.03 -9.80 -70.84
C LYS A 8 -28.18 -8.57 -70.46
N ALA A 9 -27.76 -8.47 -69.19
CA ALA A 9 -26.74 -7.50 -68.76
C ALA A 9 -25.60 -8.23 -68.03
N SER A 10 -24.38 -7.96 -68.50
CA SER A 10 -23.11 -8.52 -68.06
C SER A 10 -22.66 -7.97 -66.70
N ILE A 11 -22.04 -8.82 -65.90
CA ILE A 11 -21.53 -8.55 -64.54
C ILE A 11 -20.22 -7.76 -64.64
N LEU A 12 -20.16 -6.57 -64.01
CA LEU A 12 -18.95 -5.78 -63.82
C LEU A 12 -18.50 -5.91 -62.35
N LEU A 13 -17.30 -6.46 -62.15
CA LEU A 13 -16.64 -6.57 -60.85
C LEU A 13 -16.16 -5.18 -60.40
N ILE A 14 -16.62 -4.72 -59.24
CA ILE A 14 -16.10 -3.51 -58.58
C ILE A 14 -15.17 -3.95 -57.44
N ALA A 15 -13.90 -3.57 -57.55
CA ALA A 15 -12.89 -3.73 -56.51
C ALA A 15 -13.15 -2.71 -55.37
N ILE A 16 -13.35 -3.20 -54.15
CA ILE A 16 -13.40 -2.39 -52.93
C ILE A 16 -12.01 -2.45 -52.27
N ASN A 17 -11.32 -1.30 -52.24
CA ASN A 17 -10.09 -1.13 -51.48
C ASN A 17 -10.39 -1.13 -49.98
N ALA A 18 -9.97 -2.17 -49.27
CA ALA A 18 -9.94 -2.19 -47.81
C ALA A 18 -8.65 -1.51 -47.31
N VAL A 19 -8.78 -0.29 -46.80
CA VAL A 19 -7.72 0.36 -46.02
C VAL A 19 -7.68 -0.30 -44.64
N ALA A 20 -6.70 -1.18 -44.42
CA ALA A 20 -6.44 -1.77 -43.12
C ALA A 20 -5.83 -0.71 -42.18
N MET A 21 -6.67 -0.04 -41.39
CA MET A 21 -6.20 0.72 -40.23
C MET A 21 -5.71 -0.25 -39.16
N HIS A 22 -4.40 -0.47 -39.13
CA HIS A 22 -3.72 -1.10 -38.00
C HIS A 22 -3.74 -0.11 -36.82
N GLY A 23 -4.82 -0.15 -36.04
CA GLY A 23 -4.81 0.40 -34.70
C GLY A 23 -3.89 -0.46 -33.84
N ALA A 24 -2.73 0.08 -33.47
CA ALA A 24 -1.91 -0.48 -32.41
C ALA A 24 -2.73 -0.40 -31.11
N PHE A 25 -3.39 -1.51 -30.76
CA PHE A 25 -3.83 -1.72 -29.39
C PHE A 25 -2.57 -1.79 -28.55
N ALA A 26 -2.23 -0.68 -27.87
CA ALA A 26 -1.29 -0.74 -26.77
C ALA A 26 -1.89 -1.71 -25.76
N GLU A 27 -1.34 -2.92 -25.66
CA GLU A 27 -1.63 -3.83 -24.57
C GLU A 27 -1.45 -3.05 -23.28
N THR A 28 -2.54 -2.84 -22.55
CA THR A 28 -2.48 -2.26 -21.22
C THR A 28 -1.72 -3.27 -20.36
N GLU A 29 -0.42 -3.03 -20.19
CA GLU A 29 0.48 -3.88 -19.42
C GLU A 29 -0.20 -4.23 -18.07
N SER A 30 -0.45 -5.53 -17.84
CA SER A 30 -1.04 -6.00 -16.59
C SER A 30 -0.16 -5.55 -15.42
N LEU A 31 -0.74 -4.86 -14.43
CA LEU A 31 0.00 -4.45 -13.23
C LEU A 31 0.38 -5.64 -12.34
N ILE A 32 -0.23 -6.79 -12.58
CA ILE A 32 0.13 -8.07 -11.97
C ILE A 32 0.47 -8.99 -13.14
N LYS A 33 1.76 -9.13 -13.39
CA LYS A 33 2.32 -10.09 -14.35
C LYS A 33 2.41 -11.47 -13.71
N GLU A 34 2.76 -11.53 -12.43
CA GLU A 34 2.75 -12.76 -11.64
C GLU A 34 1.55 -12.83 -10.70
N GLN A 35 0.77 -13.91 -10.72
CA GLN A 35 -0.32 -14.09 -9.77
C GLN A 35 0.19 -14.43 -8.37
N PRO A 36 -0.60 -14.17 -7.30
CA PRO A 36 -0.20 -14.57 -5.96
C PRO A 36 -0.01 -16.08 -5.80
N HIS A 37 0.97 -16.47 -5.00
CA HIS A 37 1.29 -17.87 -4.69
C HIS A 37 1.56 -18.06 -3.19
N ALA A 38 1.21 -19.21 -2.62
CA ALA A 38 1.50 -19.51 -1.21
C ALA A 38 3.02 -19.52 -0.92
N ILE A 39 3.80 -19.96 -1.91
CA ILE A 39 5.26 -19.90 -1.93
C ILE A 39 5.67 -19.26 -3.25
N TYR A 40 6.32 -18.10 -3.12
CA TYR A 40 7.05 -17.46 -4.19
C TYR A 40 8.51 -17.29 -3.78
N HIS A 41 9.45 -17.59 -4.67
CA HIS A 41 10.88 -17.35 -4.42
C HIS A 41 11.61 -17.26 -5.75
N VAL A 42 12.47 -16.26 -5.91
CA VAL A 42 13.23 -16.07 -7.17
C VAL A 42 14.72 -16.23 -6.91
N VAL A 43 15.34 -17.25 -7.48
CA VAL A 43 16.79 -17.47 -7.44
C VAL A 43 17.36 -17.07 -8.79
N LYS A 44 18.34 -16.15 -8.81
CA LYS A 44 19.04 -15.72 -10.03
C LYS A 44 20.53 -15.73 -9.79
N ASN A 45 21.25 -16.55 -10.56
CA ASN A 45 22.71 -16.69 -10.51
C ASN A 45 23.29 -16.85 -9.08
N LYS A 46 22.64 -17.65 -8.24
CA LYS A 46 23.17 -18.03 -6.93
C LYS A 46 23.71 -19.45 -6.99
N THR A 47 24.68 -19.77 -6.15
CA THR A 47 25.08 -21.17 -5.95
C THR A 47 23.95 -21.99 -5.34
N LEU A 48 23.95 -23.31 -5.56
CA LEU A 48 23.01 -24.22 -4.91
C LEU A 48 23.03 -24.05 -3.39
N GLN A 49 24.21 -23.87 -2.79
CA GLN A 49 24.36 -23.61 -1.36
C GLN A 49 23.68 -22.32 -0.91
N GLU A 50 23.90 -21.20 -1.60
CA GLU A 50 23.27 -19.91 -1.26
C GLU A 50 21.74 -19.98 -1.40
N ALA A 51 21.25 -20.61 -2.46
CA ALA A 51 19.81 -20.77 -2.68
C ALA A 51 19.18 -21.70 -1.64
N SER A 52 19.84 -22.81 -1.29
CA SER A 52 19.42 -23.71 -0.21
C SER A 52 19.42 -23.02 1.14
N ASN A 53 20.38 -22.14 1.44
CA ASN A 53 20.39 -21.35 2.68
C ASN A 53 19.15 -20.44 2.77
N GLN A 54 18.83 -19.70 1.69
CA GLN A 54 17.65 -18.83 1.65
C GLN A 54 16.35 -19.65 1.84
N ILE A 55 16.24 -20.78 1.15
CA ILE A 55 15.07 -21.65 1.28
C ILE A 55 15.00 -22.27 2.68
N ALA A 56 16.13 -22.68 3.27
CA ALA A 56 16.19 -23.27 4.61
C ALA A 56 15.66 -22.32 5.67
N LEU A 57 16.15 -21.07 5.70
CA LEU A 57 15.70 -20.03 6.63
C LEU A 57 14.19 -19.82 6.54
N ARG A 58 13.68 -19.70 5.31
CA ARG A 58 12.28 -19.39 5.04
C ARG A 58 11.33 -20.56 5.28
N SER A 59 11.79 -21.79 5.08
CA SER A 59 10.95 -23.00 5.14
C SER A 59 11.07 -23.77 6.46
N GLY A 60 12.15 -23.56 7.20
CA GLY A 60 12.56 -24.41 8.31
C GLY A 60 13.05 -25.81 7.88
N ILE A 61 13.35 -26.00 6.59
CA ILE A 61 13.84 -27.27 6.03
C ILE A 61 15.36 -27.27 6.03
N ALA A 62 15.98 -28.27 6.65
CA ALA A 62 17.43 -28.46 6.57
C ALA A 62 17.83 -29.08 5.22
N PHE A 63 18.98 -28.71 4.69
CA PHE A 63 19.55 -29.31 3.49
C PHE A 63 20.86 -30.03 3.80
N GLN A 64 21.11 -31.12 3.09
CA GLN A 64 22.44 -31.71 2.97
C GLN A 64 22.76 -31.78 1.49
N LEU A 65 23.81 -31.10 1.08
CA LEU A 65 24.22 -31.00 -0.33
C LEU A 65 25.49 -31.81 -0.57
N ASN A 66 25.55 -32.56 -1.66
CA ASN A 66 26.83 -33.10 -2.12
C ASN A 66 27.82 -31.94 -2.36
N ALA A 67 29.00 -32.01 -1.74
CA ALA A 67 30.02 -30.97 -1.84
C ALA A 67 30.44 -30.67 -3.28
N ALA A 68 30.34 -31.65 -4.19
CA ALA A 68 30.63 -31.47 -5.61
C ALA A 68 29.63 -30.52 -6.32
N ASN A 69 28.41 -30.40 -5.81
CA ASN A 69 27.31 -29.64 -6.42
C ASN A 69 27.03 -28.31 -5.74
N LYS A 70 27.62 -28.04 -4.57
CA LYS A 70 27.28 -26.87 -3.75
C LYS A 70 27.45 -25.53 -4.48
N ASN A 71 28.38 -25.49 -5.44
CA ASN A 71 28.73 -24.30 -6.24
C ASN A 71 27.99 -24.24 -7.58
N ASP A 72 27.10 -25.19 -7.88
CA ASP A 72 26.33 -25.18 -9.12
C ASP A 72 25.50 -23.90 -9.20
N SER A 73 25.51 -23.25 -10.37
CA SER A 73 24.75 -22.01 -10.57
C SER A 73 23.28 -22.32 -10.78
N ILE A 74 22.44 -21.78 -9.90
CA ILE A 74 20.99 -21.94 -9.91
C ILE A 74 20.33 -20.65 -10.37
N THR A 75 19.45 -20.81 -11.37
CA THR A 75 18.41 -19.83 -11.69
C THR A 75 17.08 -20.56 -11.71
N ALA A 76 16.20 -20.22 -10.78
CA ALA A 76 14.92 -20.88 -10.58
C ALA A 76 13.88 -19.87 -10.08
N LYS A 77 12.64 -20.01 -10.55
CA LYS A 77 11.49 -19.28 -10.04
C LYS A 77 10.53 -20.29 -9.42
N LEU A 78 10.33 -20.19 -8.12
CA LEU A 78 9.44 -21.04 -7.36
C LEU A 78 8.09 -20.35 -7.26
N ALA A 79 7.05 -21.01 -7.74
CA ALA A 79 5.65 -20.57 -7.68
C ALA A 79 4.80 -21.81 -7.37
N ALA A 80 4.46 -21.98 -6.08
CA ALA A 80 3.93 -23.25 -5.58
C ALA A 80 2.93 -23.06 -4.43
N GLU A 81 2.03 -24.04 -4.30
CA GLU A 81 1.02 -24.10 -3.22
C GLU A 81 1.60 -24.66 -1.91
N ASN A 82 2.71 -25.41 -1.98
CA ASN A 82 3.35 -26.02 -0.81
C ASN A 82 4.84 -26.32 -1.07
N TRP A 83 5.58 -26.62 0.01
CA TRP A 83 7.03 -26.84 -0.07
C TRP A 83 7.42 -28.09 -0.84
N GLN A 84 6.57 -29.11 -0.93
CA GLN A 84 6.82 -30.28 -1.77
C GLN A 84 6.94 -29.87 -3.24
N ALA A 85 5.97 -29.10 -3.73
CA ALA A 85 5.98 -28.58 -5.10
C ALA A 85 7.11 -27.56 -5.32
N ALA A 86 7.38 -26.68 -4.35
CA ALA A 86 8.47 -25.71 -4.44
C ALA A 86 9.84 -26.39 -4.53
N LEU A 87 10.10 -27.43 -3.73
CA LEU A 87 11.35 -28.19 -3.78
C LEU A 87 11.53 -28.93 -5.10
N ALA A 88 10.46 -29.48 -5.68
CA ALA A 88 10.51 -30.11 -7.00
C ALA A 88 10.86 -29.11 -8.12
N GLN A 89 10.45 -27.85 -7.97
CA GLN A 89 10.85 -26.77 -8.88
C GLN A 89 12.30 -26.34 -8.65
N PHE A 90 12.71 -26.21 -7.38
CA PHE A 90 14.05 -25.77 -6.99
C PHE A 90 15.16 -26.76 -7.38
N LEU A 91 14.95 -28.04 -7.06
CA LEU A 91 15.93 -29.12 -7.26
C LEU A 91 15.75 -29.84 -8.60
N ARG A 92 15.15 -29.15 -9.58
CA ARG A 92 15.01 -29.70 -10.93
C ARG A 92 16.40 -29.97 -11.50
N GLY A 93 16.67 -31.23 -11.83
CA GLY A 93 17.98 -31.66 -12.33
C GLY A 93 18.87 -32.32 -11.27
N TYR A 94 18.40 -32.43 -10.02
CA TYR A 94 19.11 -33.07 -8.93
C TYR A 94 18.39 -34.32 -8.42
N ASN A 95 19.17 -35.34 -8.06
CA ASN A 95 18.67 -36.45 -7.27
C ASN A 95 18.56 -35.98 -5.81
N TYR A 96 17.35 -36.08 -5.24
CA TYR A 96 17.15 -35.72 -3.85
C TYR A 96 16.13 -36.62 -3.15
N THR A 97 16.26 -36.73 -1.84
CA THR A 97 15.28 -37.36 -0.95
C THR A 97 14.82 -36.38 0.10
N THR A 98 13.60 -36.57 0.60
CA THR A 98 13.02 -35.73 1.65
C THR A 98 12.66 -36.57 2.86
N ALA A 99 13.00 -36.09 4.06
CA ALA A 99 12.46 -36.65 5.29
C ALA A 99 11.34 -35.74 5.82
N SER A 100 10.22 -36.34 6.21
CA SER A 100 9.06 -35.62 6.73
C SER A 100 8.70 -36.10 8.13
N ALA A 101 8.21 -35.18 8.96
CA ALA A 101 7.63 -35.47 10.27
C ALA A 101 6.33 -34.68 10.43
N ASN A 102 5.26 -35.35 10.88
CA ASN A 102 3.91 -34.77 11.04
C ASN A 102 3.41 -34.07 9.77
N GLY A 103 3.62 -34.69 8.60
CA GLY A 103 3.20 -34.15 7.30
C GLY A 103 3.99 -32.92 6.83
N LYS A 104 5.04 -32.52 7.53
CA LYS A 104 5.93 -31.41 7.14
C LYS A 104 7.31 -31.94 6.75
N ILE A 105 7.84 -31.46 5.64
CA ILE A 105 9.23 -31.73 5.24
C ILE A 105 10.16 -31.09 6.28
N LYS A 106 11.14 -31.86 6.75
CA LYS A 106 12.11 -31.43 7.76
C LYS A 106 13.52 -31.36 7.20
N SER A 107 13.86 -32.25 6.30
CA SER A 107 15.15 -32.21 5.63
C SER A 107 15.09 -32.69 4.19
N VAL A 108 16.06 -32.23 3.41
CA VAL A 108 16.29 -32.60 2.03
C VAL A 108 17.76 -33.00 1.88
N ILE A 109 18.00 -34.15 1.25
CA ILE A 109 19.36 -34.62 0.94
C ILE A 109 19.51 -34.61 -0.57
N VAL A 110 20.43 -33.80 -1.08
CA VAL A 110 20.76 -33.68 -2.51
C VAL A 110 22.04 -34.47 -2.77
N THR A 111 21.93 -35.58 -3.50
CA THR A 111 23.03 -36.55 -3.65
C THR A 111 23.87 -36.35 -4.91
N GLY A 112 23.34 -35.64 -5.91
CA GLY A 112 24.03 -35.37 -7.17
C GLY A 112 23.08 -34.89 -8.27
N LEU A 113 23.59 -34.80 -9.50
CA LEU A 113 22.77 -34.48 -10.68
C LEU A 113 21.96 -35.70 -11.15
N ASN A 114 20.78 -35.45 -11.71
CA ASN A 114 19.95 -36.50 -12.31
C ASN A 114 20.74 -37.32 -13.34
N GLY A 115 20.71 -38.64 -13.21
CA GLY A 115 21.39 -39.55 -14.14
C GLY A 115 22.91 -39.62 -14.01
N SER A 116 23.54 -38.98 -13.00
CA SER A 116 25.00 -39.01 -12.83
C SER A 116 25.56 -40.38 -12.41
N GLY A 117 24.72 -41.31 -11.95
CA GLY A 117 25.12 -42.65 -11.47
C GLY A 117 26.02 -42.64 -10.21
N THR A 118 26.38 -41.45 -9.73
CA THR A 118 27.29 -41.23 -8.60
C THR A 118 26.49 -40.93 -7.34
N SER A 119 26.31 -41.94 -6.50
CA SER A 119 26.03 -41.76 -5.08
C SER A 119 27.38 -41.74 -4.36
N ASN A 120 28.14 -40.65 -4.47
CA ASN A 120 29.29 -40.48 -3.57
C ASN A 120 28.86 -39.59 -2.39
N PRO A 121 28.25 -40.15 -1.33
CA PRO A 121 27.77 -39.42 -0.16
C PRO A 121 28.89 -38.98 0.78
N ASP A 122 30.17 -39.27 0.47
CA ASP A 122 31.25 -39.17 1.46
C ASP A 122 31.65 -37.73 1.80
N ALA A 123 31.17 -36.73 1.05
CA ALA A 123 31.35 -35.31 1.35
C ALA A 123 30.04 -34.52 1.24
N MET A 124 29.27 -34.46 2.32
CA MET A 124 28.04 -33.67 2.41
C MET A 124 28.25 -32.36 3.16
N VAL A 125 27.67 -31.28 2.64
CA VAL A 125 27.59 -29.97 3.29
C VAL A 125 26.22 -29.81 3.91
N ALA A 126 26.18 -29.69 5.24
CA ALA A 126 24.95 -29.45 5.97
C ALA A 126 24.58 -27.96 5.95
N ILE A 127 23.30 -27.69 5.76
CA ILE A 127 22.65 -26.38 5.86
C ILE A 127 21.49 -26.56 6.83
N ALA A 128 21.55 -25.87 7.95
CA ALA A 128 20.45 -25.82 8.90
C ALA A 128 19.69 -24.49 8.74
N PRO A 129 18.38 -24.46 8.98
CA PRO A 129 17.69 -23.20 9.25
C PRO A 129 18.32 -22.59 10.49
N ASP A 130 19.04 -21.47 10.33
CA ASP A 130 19.57 -20.73 11.45
C ASP A 130 18.46 -19.84 12.01
N VAL A 131 17.79 -20.32 13.05
CA VAL A 131 16.80 -19.50 13.77
C VAL A 131 17.60 -18.57 14.67
N MET A 132 17.57 -17.28 14.38
CA MET A 132 18.34 -16.31 15.16
C MET A 132 18.01 -16.39 16.65
N ASP A 133 19.01 -16.76 17.45
CA ASP A 133 18.90 -16.89 18.91
C ASP A 133 18.63 -15.53 19.60
N SER A 134 18.96 -14.40 18.96
CA SER A 134 18.81 -13.06 19.52
C SER A 134 18.09 -12.09 18.57
N LEU A 135 16.79 -12.29 18.39
CA LEU A 135 15.91 -11.25 17.83
C LEU A 135 15.66 -10.12 18.85
N PRO A 136 15.55 -8.86 18.41
CA PRO A 136 15.04 -7.78 19.26
C PRO A 136 13.73 -8.14 19.94
N ASP A 137 13.51 -7.62 21.15
CA ASP A 137 12.35 -7.95 22.00
C ASP A 137 11.00 -7.87 21.28
N GLN A 138 10.84 -6.89 20.39
CA GLN A 138 9.60 -6.67 19.64
C GLN A 138 9.27 -7.78 18.63
N TYR A 139 10.23 -8.63 18.27
CA TYR A 139 10.06 -9.74 17.33
C TYR A 139 10.05 -11.11 18.01
N LYS A 140 10.26 -11.20 19.33
CA LYS A 140 10.36 -12.47 20.06
C LYS A 140 9.14 -13.38 19.94
N ASN A 141 7.96 -12.80 19.71
CA ASN A 141 6.70 -13.53 19.55
C ASN A 141 6.37 -13.87 18.09
N HIS A 142 7.20 -13.44 17.13
CA HIS A 142 6.99 -13.77 15.73
C HIS A 142 7.37 -15.23 15.46
N ALA A 143 6.72 -15.84 14.46
CA ALA A 143 7.06 -17.20 14.06
C ALA A 143 8.54 -17.32 13.62
N PRO A 144 9.24 -18.44 13.93
CA PRO A 144 10.60 -18.66 13.47
C PRO A 144 10.77 -18.51 11.95
N GLY A 145 11.86 -17.88 11.51
CA GLY A 145 12.16 -17.64 10.09
C GLY A 145 11.30 -16.56 9.42
N SER A 146 10.45 -15.85 10.17
CA SER A 146 9.67 -14.71 9.64
C SER A 146 10.37 -13.36 9.79
N VAL A 147 11.50 -13.32 10.50
CA VAL A 147 12.28 -12.10 10.72
C VAL A 147 13.75 -12.39 10.46
N GLU A 148 14.35 -11.59 9.60
CA GLU A 148 15.74 -11.76 9.17
C GLU A 148 16.45 -10.40 9.09
N PRO A 149 17.74 -10.30 9.44
CA PRO A 149 18.50 -9.09 9.24
C PRO A 149 18.74 -8.90 7.73
N ILE A 150 18.65 -7.65 7.27
CA ILE A 150 18.89 -7.33 5.86
C ILE A 150 19.80 -6.12 5.76
N ASN A 151 20.64 -6.10 4.72
CA ASN A 151 21.44 -4.94 4.35
C ASN A 151 21.07 -4.51 2.93
N LEU A 152 20.33 -3.41 2.82
CA LEU A 152 19.97 -2.82 1.53
C LEU A 152 20.93 -1.70 1.18
N ASN A 153 21.55 -1.78 0.00
CA ASN A 153 22.44 -0.74 -0.51
C ASN A 153 21.62 0.48 -0.99
N MET A 154 21.24 1.33 -0.04
CA MET A 154 20.44 2.53 -0.29
C MET A 154 21.15 3.54 -1.19
N ASP A 155 22.48 3.61 -1.16
CA ASP A 155 23.23 4.51 -2.04
C ASP A 155 23.10 4.10 -3.50
N LYS A 156 23.22 2.80 -3.80
CA LYS A 156 22.98 2.26 -5.14
C LYS A 156 21.55 2.52 -5.61
N LEU A 157 20.56 2.35 -4.72
CA LEU A 157 19.16 2.63 -5.03
C LEU A 157 18.92 4.11 -5.36
N LYS A 158 19.45 5.02 -4.53
CA LYS A 158 19.35 6.47 -4.75
C LYS A 158 20.04 6.94 -6.02
N GLN A 159 21.18 6.34 -6.37
CA GLN A 159 21.93 6.67 -7.58
C GLN A 159 21.29 6.11 -8.86
N THR A 160 20.42 5.10 -8.73
CA THR A 160 19.67 4.56 -9.88
C THR A 160 18.69 5.62 -10.37
N PRO A 161 18.75 6.09 -11.64
CA PRO A 161 17.79 7.08 -12.13
C PRO A 161 16.36 6.54 -12.20
N VAL A 162 15.36 7.42 -12.06
CA VAL A 162 13.95 7.06 -12.29
C VAL A 162 13.78 6.49 -13.70
N GLY A 163 13.00 5.40 -13.82
CA GLY A 163 12.80 4.63 -15.05
C GLY A 163 13.90 3.60 -15.34
N LYS A 164 14.96 3.52 -14.53
CA LYS A 164 15.97 2.46 -14.61
C LYS A 164 15.67 1.33 -13.64
N LYS A 165 16.33 0.19 -13.87
CA LYS A 165 16.15 -1.05 -13.13
C LYS A 165 17.39 -1.36 -12.31
N VAL A 166 17.19 -1.98 -11.15
CA VAL A 166 18.24 -2.41 -10.24
C VAL A 166 17.87 -3.76 -9.64
N THR A 167 18.86 -4.65 -9.53
CA THR A 167 18.68 -5.93 -8.86
C THR A 167 18.74 -5.73 -7.34
N LEU A 168 17.71 -6.20 -6.64
CA LEU A 168 17.68 -6.32 -5.18
C LEU A 168 17.78 -7.80 -4.79
N ASP A 169 18.68 -8.08 -3.86
CA ASP A 169 18.78 -9.38 -3.20
C ASP A 169 18.02 -9.30 -1.89
N LEU A 170 16.86 -9.95 -1.84
CA LEU A 170 15.98 -10.00 -0.68
C LEU A 170 16.03 -11.41 -0.07
N PRO A 171 15.68 -11.57 1.22
CA PRO A 171 15.56 -12.89 1.85
C PRO A 171 14.74 -13.91 1.05
N ILE A 172 13.72 -13.42 0.35
CA ILE A 172 12.77 -14.20 -0.45
C ILE A 172 13.19 -14.36 -1.92
N GLY A 173 14.37 -13.89 -2.29
CA GLY A 173 14.91 -14.03 -3.62
C GLY A 173 15.47 -12.74 -4.23
N GLN A 174 15.99 -12.89 -5.44
CA GLN A 174 16.60 -11.82 -6.20
C GLN A 174 15.61 -11.27 -7.23
N TYR A 175 15.29 -9.99 -7.12
CA TYR A 175 14.30 -9.32 -7.95
C TYR A 175 14.93 -8.20 -8.77
N THR A 176 14.48 -8.07 -10.02
CA THR A 176 14.71 -6.86 -10.81
C THR A 176 13.65 -5.84 -10.41
N VAL A 177 14.08 -4.71 -9.85
CA VAL A 177 13.17 -3.66 -9.37
C VAL A 177 13.32 -2.43 -10.26
N ALA A 178 12.22 -1.92 -10.78
CA ALA A 178 12.19 -0.66 -11.51
C ALA A 178 12.02 0.51 -10.55
N HIS A 179 12.85 1.55 -10.70
CA HIS A 179 12.75 2.79 -9.93
C HIS A 179 11.66 3.68 -10.53
N ASP A 180 10.61 3.96 -9.76
CA ASP A 180 9.42 4.70 -10.24
C ASP A 180 9.40 6.16 -9.75
N ASP A 181 9.78 6.41 -8.50
CA ASP A 181 9.78 7.76 -7.94
C ASP A 181 10.78 7.90 -6.77
N TYR A 182 11.17 9.15 -6.49
CA TYR A 182 12.04 9.47 -5.37
C TYR A 182 11.68 10.84 -4.78
N VAL A 183 11.35 10.87 -3.49
CA VAL A 183 10.95 12.08 -2.77
C VAL A 183 12.02 12.44 -1.74
N LYS A 184 12.52 13.68 -1.79
CA LYS A 184 13.42 14.27 -0.78
C LYS A 184 12.61 15.16 0.14
N HIS A 185 12.89 15.10 1.44
CA HIS A 185 12.25 15.94 2.46
C HIS A 185 13.19 16.99 3.01
N ASN A 186 12.62 18.05 3.57
CA ASN A 186 13.37 19.16 4.17
C ASN A 186 14.08 18.76 5.47
N ASP A 187 13.63 17.70 6.14
CA ASP A 187 14.26 17.15 7.35
C ASP A 187 15.43 16.19 7.04
N GLY A 188 15.81 16.07 5.76
CA GLY A 188 16.90 15.21 5.31
C GLY A 188 16.49 13.76 5.05
N SER A 189 15.28 13.35 5.46
CA SER A 189 14.74 12.04 5.09
C SER A 189 14.36 11.98 3.61
N SER A 190 14.20 10.77 3.08
CA SER A 190 13.76 10.56 1.70
C SER A 190 13.03 9.24 1.53
N THR A 191 12.12 9.18 0.56
CA THR A 191 11.39 7.97 0.19
C THR A 191 11.74 7.56 -1.24
N TRP A 192 12.24 6.34 -1.40
CA TRP A 192 12.46 5.67 -2.67
C TRP A 192 11.28 4.76 -3.00
N ILE A 193 10.78 4.86 -4.23
CA ILE A 193 9.58 4.14 -4.69
C ILE A 193 9.91 3.36 -5.95
N GLY A 194 9.67 2.06 -5.91
CA GLY A 194 9.82 1.18 -7.06
C GLY A 194 8.75 0.09 -7.12
N TYR A 195 8.97 -0.86 -8.01
CA TYR A 195 8.15 -2.06 -8.12
C TYR A 195 8.94 -3.23 -8.72
N LEU A 196 8.52 -4.46 -8.41
CA LEU A 196 9.10 -5.66 -8.97
C LEU A 196 8.74 -5.75 -10.47
N ASP A 197 9.73 -5.57 -11.34
CA ASP A 197 9.53 -5.28 -12.77
C ASP A 197 8.92 -6.46 -13.55
N GLU A 198 9.35 -7.67 -13.20
CA GLU A 198 8.92 -8.93 -13.82
C GLU A 198 7.56 -9.39 -13.27
N GLU A 199 7.23 -9.03 -12.03
CA GLU A 199 5.99 -9.41 -11.34
C GLU A 199 4.87 -8.39 -11.56
N GLY A 200 5.20 -7.13 -11.87
CA GLY A 200 4.27 -6.07 -12.23
C GLY A 200 4.14 -4.95 -11.18
N LYS A 201 3.67 -3.78 -11.62
CA LYS A 201 3.72 -2.55 -10.80
C LYS A 201 2.82 -2.55 -9.56
N ALA A 202 1.95 -3.54 -9.37
CA ALA A 202 1.21 -3.72 -8.13
C ALA A 202 2.10 -4.20 -6.97
N TYR A 203 3.23 -4.85 -7.29
CA TYR A 203 4.22 -5.33 -6.33
C TYR A 203 5.22 -4.22 -6.01
N ARG A 204 4.75 -3.27 -5.19
CA ARG A 204 5.47 -2.05 -4.83
C ARG A 204 6.61 -2.32 -3.84
N VAL A 205 7.67 -1.52 -3.99
CA VAL A 205 8.79 -1.42 -3.07
C VAL A 205 8.85 0.03 -2.59
N TYR A 206 8.60 0.25 -1.32
CA TYR A 206 8.64 1.57 -0.69
C TYR A 206 9.71 1.56 0.39
N LEU A 207 10.67 2.48 0.33
CA LEU A 207 11.81 2.53 1.26
C LEU A 207 12.06 3.97 1.70
N SER A 208 11.86 4.27 2.98
CA SER A 208 12.18 5.57 3.58
C SER A 208 13.45 5.48 4.41
N GLN A 209 14.39 6.39 4.18
CA GLN A 209 15.62 6.52 4.94
C GLN A 209 15.68 7.91 5.59
N GLY A 210 16.05 7.95 6.87
CA GLY A 210 16.23 9.16 7.67
C GLY A 210 16.83 8.84 9.03
N ASP A 211 16.71 9.77 9.98
CA ASP A 211 17.31 9.67 11.33
C ASP A 211 16.80 8.47 12.14
N ALA A 212 15.59 7.96 11.85
CA ALA A 212 15.05 6.78 12.51
C ALA A 212 15.55 5.46 11.87
N GLY A 213 16.46 5.54 10.90
CA GLY A 213 16.95 4.41 10.12
C GLY A 213 16.13 4.16 8.85
N LEU A 214 16.31 2.96 8.28
CA LEU A 214 15.56 2.49 7.13
C LEU A 214 14.23 1.88 7.59
N MET A 215 13.14 2.30 6.95
CA MET A 215 11.82 1.69 7.10
C MET A 215 11.18 1.49 5.73
N GLY A 216 10.25 0.55 5.58
CA GLY A 216 9.63 0.33 4.29
C GLY A 216 8.64 -0.82 4.22
N ASN A 217 8.08 -1.00 3.03
CA ASN A 217 7.15 -2.06 2.69
C ASN A 217 7.49 -2.62 1.32
N VAL A 218 7.48 -3.95 1.21
CA VAL A 218 7.65 -4.66 -0.05
C VAL A 218 6.47 -5.60 -0.24
N ASN A 219 5.72 -5.42 -1.33
CA ASN A 219 4.67 -6.34 -1.73
C ASN A 219 5.22 -7.26 -2.79
N THR A 220 5.05 -8.57 -2.62
CA THR A 220 5.39 -9.58 -3.64
C THR A 220 4.23 -10.55 -3.88
N PRO A 221 4.33 -11.44 -4.87
CA PRO A 221 3.31 -12.47 -5.10
C PRO A 221 3.01 -13.36 -3.89
N ASP A 222 3.92 -13.53 -2.94
CA ASP A 222 3.67 -14.37 -1.76
C ASP A 222 3.19 -13.62 -0.52
N GLY A 223 3.21 -12.29 -0.51
CA GLY A 223 2.82 -11.53 0.66
C GLY A 223 3.40 -10.14 0.75
N MET A 224 3.13 -9.52 1.89
CA MET A 224 3.67 -8.23 2.27
C MET A 224 4.78 -8.41 3.28
N TYR A 225 5.82 -7.61 3.12
CA TYR A 225 6.96 -7.55 4.01
C TYR A 225 7.14 -6.13 4.52
N THR A 226 7.51 -6.00 5.79
CA THR A 226 7.96 -4.72 6.35
C THR A 226 9.46 -4.73 6.53
N ILE A 227 10.03 -3.54 6.44
CA ILE A 227 11.42 -3.28 6.75
C ILE A 227 11.42 -2.26 7.87
N ASP A 228 12.13 -2.53 8.96
CA ASP A 228 12.24 -1.63 10.09
C ASP A 228 13.65 -1.69 10.67
N THR A 229 14.15 -0.56 11.19
CA THR A 229 15.45 -0.48 11.85
C THR A 229 15.27 -0.46 13.37
N VAL A 230 15.97 -1.36 14.06
CA VAL A 230 15.93 -1.51 15.52
C VAL A 230 17.35 -1.51 16.04
N ALA A 231 17.67 -0.58 16.93
CA ALA A 231 19.00 -0.43 17.51
C ALA A 231 20.14 -0.41 16.46
N GLY A 232 19.89 0.21 15.30
CA GLY A 232 20.86 0.33 14.21
C GLY A 232 20.92 -0.84 13.22
N GLN A 233 20.27 -1.96 13.51
CA GLN A 233 20.14 -3.09 12.58
C GLN A 233 18.80 -3.03 11.85
N THR A 234 18.82 -3.18 10.52
CA THR A 234 17.62 -3.29 9.71
C THR A 234 17.15 -4.74 9.63
N TYR A 235 15.85 -4.93 9.81
CA TYR A 235 15.19 -6.23 9.76
C TYR A 235 14.14 -6.25 8.65
N TRP A 236 14.05 -7.40 7.99
CA TRP A 236 12.99 -7.81 7.09
C TRP A 236 12.00 -8.67 7.87
N VAL A 237 10.72 -8.35 7.77
CA VAL A 237 9.64 -9.07 8.46
C VAL A 237 8.62 -9.55 7.44
N ASP A 238 8.42 -10.87 7.37
CA ASP A 238 7.32 -11.49 6.65
C ASP A 238 6.02 -11.35 7.45
N VAL A 239 5.19 -10.38 7.07
CA VAL A 239 3.96 -10.08 7.80
C VAL A 239 3.00 -11.27 7.73
N ASN A 240 2.92 -11.94 6.57
CA ASN A 240 2.04 -13.08 6.33
C ASN A 240 2.43 -14.30 7.17
N ARG A 241 3.72 -14.51 7.46
CA ARG A 241 4.22 -15.66 8.22
C ARG A 241 4.59 -15.37 9.65
N SER A 242 4.73 -14.10 10.04
CA SER A 242 5.08 -13.70 11.40
C SER A 242 4.06 -14.12 12.46
N GLY A 243 2.83 -14.47 12.05
CA GLY A 243 1.71 -14.68 12.95
C GLY A 243 0.96 -13.39 13.29
N GLN A 244 1.31 -12.28 12.64
CA GLN A 244 0.63 -11.01 12.80
C GLN A 244 -0.80 -11.04 12.25
N LEU A 245 -1.69 -10.31 12.92
CA LEU A 245 -3.10 -10.17 12.61
C LEU A 245 -3.41 -8.72 12.29
N ALA A 246 -4.08 -8.45 11.17
CA ALA A 246 -4.48 -7.09 10.85
C ALA A 246 -5.41 -6.54 11.94
N GLY A 247 -5.17 -5.30 12.33
CA GLY A 247 -6.08 -4.50 13.14
C GLY A 247 -7.41 -4.33 12.41
N GLY A 248 -8.48 -4.15 13.20
CA GLY A 248 -9.80 -3.91 12.62
C GLY A 248 -9.88 -2.49 12.06
N PHE A 249 -10.55 -2.35 10.93
CA PHE A 249 -11.06 -1.06 10.47
C PHE A 249 -12.51 -0.84 10.92
N HIS A 250 -13.15 -1.81 11.56
CA HIS A 250 -14.58 -1.74 11.90
C HIS A 250 -14.98 -0.44 12.61
N ASN A 251 -16.04 0.20 12.10
CA ASN A 251 -16.63 1.42 12.65
C ASN A 251 -15.68 2.63 12.68
N ASP A 252 -14.69 2.70 11.78
CA ASP A 252 -13.76 3.82 11.62
C ASP A 252 -14.33 5.04 10.87
N GLN A 253 -15.58 4.96 10.38
CA GLN A 253 -16.25 6.08 9.73
C GLN A 253 -17.31 6.74 10.62
N VAL A 254 -17.27 8.07 10.71
CA VAL A 254 -18.26 8.86 11.44
C VAL A 254 -18.95 9.84 10.49
N SER A 255 -20.28 9.76 10.38
CA SER A 255 -21.09 10.83 9.80
C SER A 255 -21.39 11.87 10.87
N GLU A 256 -21.34 13.15 10.53
CA GLU A 256 -21.79 14.21 11.43
C GLU A 256 -23.25 13.98 11.88
N PRO A 257 -23.57 14.09 13.19
CA PRO A 257 -24.89 14.51 13.59
C PRO A 257 -25.03 16.00 13.21
N LEU A 258 -26.06 16.35 12.43
CA LEU A 258 -26.37 17.73 12.01
C LEU A 258 -26.61 18.75 13.15
N ALA A 259 -26.36 18.40 14.41
CA ALA A 259 -26.60 19.22 15.59
C ALA A 259 -25.40 19.16 16.53
N ASN A 260 -24.87 20.33 16.89
CA ASN A 260 -23.82 20.59 17.91
C ASN A 260 -22.38 20.84 17.43
N ALA A 261 -22.21 21.36 16.21
CA ALA A 261 -21.08 22.25 15.96
C ALA A 261 -21.42 23.62 16.61
N GLY A 262 -21.11 23.78 17.89
CA GLY A 262 -21.31 25.02 18.67
C GLY A 262 -20.40 26.18 18.23
N PHE A 263 -20.39 26.47 16.93
CA PHE A 263 -19.70 27.61 16.34
C PHE A 263 -20.70 28.75 16.13
N ASP A 264 -20.27 29.97 16.44
CA ASP A 264 -21.10 31.18 16.36
C ASP A 264 -21.69 31.34 14.94
N ILE A 265 -23.00 31.09 14.84
CA ILE A 265 -23.79 31.09 13.61
C ILE A 265 -23.68 32.45 12.88
N LYS A 266 -23.28 33.51 13.59
CA LYS A 266 -23.11 34.85 13.01
C LYS A 266 -21.92 34.96 12.07
N THR A 267 -20.85 34.18 12.26
CA THR A 267 -19.66 34.24 11.38
C THR A 267 -19.84 33.40 10.12
N ALA A 268 -20.53 32.25 10.21
CA ALA A 268 -20.83 31.40 9.05
C ALA A 268 -21.86 32.02 8.10
N ALA A 269 -22.88 32.70 8.64
CA ALA A 269 -23.89 33.40 7.83
C ALA A 269 -23.30 34.60 7.05
N ALA A 270 -22.31 35.29 7.61
CA ALA A 270 -21.61 36.40 6.95
C ALA A 270 -20.65 35.95 5.82
N LEU A 271 -20.12 34.73 5.91
CA LEU A 271 -19.33 34.11 4.84
C LEU A 271 -20.22 33.50 3.75
N ALA A 272 -21.37 32.93 4.12
CA ALA A 272 -22.34 32.37 3.18
C ALA A 272 -23.07 33.45 2.36
N SER A 273 -23.37 34.62 2.95
CA SER A 273 -24.06 35.71 2.24
C SER A 273 -23.15 36.48 1.26
N ASN A 274 -21.85 36.57 1.54
CA ASN A 274 -20.88 37.21 0.64
C ASN A 274 -20.35 36.30 -0.48
N GLY A 275 -20.54 34.97 -0.39
CA GLY A 275 -20.14 34.02 -1.43
C GLY A 275 -21.24 33.64 -2.44
N ALA A 276 -22.51 33.91 -2.14
CA ALA A 276 -23.64 33.39 -2.91
C ALA A 276 -24.13 34.28 -4.07
N SER A 277 -23.70 35.55 -4.18
CA SER A 277 -24.18 36.48 -5.22
C SER A 277 -23.25 36.71 -6.42
N ALA A 278 -22.16 35.94 -6.56
CA ALA A 278 -21.22 36.12 -7.67
C ALA A 278 -20.75 34.81 -8.33
N LEU A 279 -21.65 33.87 -8.64
CA LEU A 279 -21.33 32.74 -9.53
C LEU A 279 -22.47 32.43 -10.52
N LYS A 280 -22.78 33.42 -11.38
CA LYS A 280 -23.16 33.12 -12.76
C LYS A 280 -21.97 33.43 -13.66
N VAL A 281 -20.93 32.61 -13.58
CA VAL A 281 -19.78 32.72 -14.47
C VAL A 281 -20.04 31.82 -15.67
N LYS A 282 -20.36 32.47 -16.80
CA LYS A 282 -20.20 31.91 -18.15
C LYS A 282 -18.74 31.47 -18.27
N ALA A 283 -18.50 30.20 -18.57
CA ALA A 283 -17.18 29.57 -18.53
C ALA A 283 -16.09 30.40 -19.22
N PRO A 284 -15.03 30.83 -18.49
CA PRO A 284 -13.75 31.11 -19.12
C PRO A 284 -12.99 29.78 -19.19
N ARG A 285 -12.63 29.42 -20.42
CA ARG A 285 -11.69 28.34 -20.72
C ARG A 285 -10.30 28.83 -20.32
N SER A 286 -9.97 28.68 -19.05
CA SER A 286 -8.62 28.80 -18.54
C SER A 286 -8.38 27.57 -17.67
N VAL A 287 -7.74 26.57 -18.26
CA VAL A 287 -7.30 25.37 -17.55
C VAL A 287 -6.29 25.84 -16.51
N VAL A 288 -6.70 25.91 -15.24
CA VAL A 288 -5.74 25.98 -14.15
C VAL A 288 -5.04 24.63 -14.14
N THR A 289 -3.82 24.60 -14.68
CA THR A 289 -2.99 23.41 -14.89
C THR A 289 -2.30 22.91 -13.61
N THR A 290 -2.73 23.36 -12.42
CA THR A 290 -2.07 23.03 -11.16
C THR A 290 -2.83 21.96 -10.40
N VAL A 291 -2.14 20.88 -10.01
CA VAL A 291 -2.67 19.83 -9.12
C VAL A 291 -3.09 20.47 -7.79
N PRO A 292 -4.36 20.33 -7.35
CA PRO A 292 -4.78 20.76 -6.02
C PRO A 292 -3.91 20.16 -4.92
N VAL A 293 -3.45 21.00 -4.00
CA VAL A 293 -2.65 20.58 -2.84
C VAL A 293 -3.53 20.69 -1.60
N VAL A 294 -3.76 19.56 -0.93
CA VAL A 294 -4.45 19.50 0.36
C VAL A 294 -3.40 19.56 1.46
N ASP A 295 -3.37 20.67 2.20
CA ASP A 295 -2.43 20.89 3.28
C ASP A 295 -2.89 20.13 4.54
N ILE A 296 -2.00 19.32 5.11
CA ILE A 296 -2.30 18.51 6.30
C ILE A 296 -1.35 18.81 7.44
N MET A 297 -1.90 18.96 8.63
CA MET A 297 -1.15 19.01 9.89
C MET A 297 -1.36 17.71 10.66
N VAL A 298 -0.31 17.18 11.27
CA VAL A 298 -0.41 15.96 12.06
C VAL A 298 0.19 16.15 13.45
N LEU A 299 -0.64 15.95 14.47
CA LEU A 299 -0.17 15.82 15.85
C LEU A 299 0.27 14.37 16.08
N TYR A 300 1.31 14.14 16.87
CA TYR A 300 1.75 12.79 17.18
C TYR A 300 2.16 12.64 18.64
N THR A 301 2.04 11.43 19.15
CA THR A 301 2.47 11.07 20.50
C THR A 301 3.83 10.36 20.47
N THR A 302 4.50 10.25 21.61
CA THR A 302 5.87 9.70 21.68
C THR A 302 6.04 8.60 22.74
N VAL A 303 4.95 7.98 23.20
CA VAL A 303 5.06 6.83 24.10
C VAL A 303 5.41 5.60 23.26
N LYS A 304 6.51 4.89 23.59
CA LYS A 304 6.98 3.72 22.82
C LYS A 304 7.25 3.99 21.32
N GLN A 305 7.51 5.25 20.96
CA GLN A 305 8.10 5.66 19.68
C GLN A 305 8.88 6.98 19.87
N THR A 306 9.87 7.26 19.03
CA THR A 306 10.60 8.53 19.09
C THR A 306 9.93 9.59 18.20
N ALA A 307 10.18 10.87 18.50
CA ALA A 307 9.72 11.96 17.62
C ALA A 307 10.34 11.89 16.22
N ALA A 308 11.62 11.48 16.12
CA ALA A 308 12.30 11.28 14.83
C ALA A 308 11.61 10.18 14.00
N PHE A 309 11.26 9.05 14.63
CA PHE A 309 10.51 7.99 13.98
C PHE A 309 9.14 8.49 13.51
N ALA A 310 8.36 9.14 14.39
CA ALA A 310 7.03 9.61 14.05
C ALA A 310 7.05 10.57 12.84
N ARG A 311 7.98 11.54 12.81
CA ARG A 311 8.09 12.49 11.69
C ARG A 311 8.49 11.82 10.38
N GLN A 312 9.51 10.96 10.41
CA GLN A 312 9.92 10.20 9.21
C GLN A 312 8.79 9.29 8.72
N ARG A 313 8.09 8.61 9.63
CA ARG A 313 6.95 7.74 9.32
C ARG A 313 5.79 8.52 8.71
N LEU A 314 5.51 9.73 9.18
CA LEU A 314 4.48 10.60 8.61
C LEU A 314 4.83 11.08 7.20
N GLN A 315 6.08 11.48 6.95
CA GLN A 315 6.53 11.81 5.59
C GLN A 315 6.37 10.61 4.66
N TYR A 316 6.84 9.44 5.10
CA TYR A 316 6.70 8.19 4.37
C TYR A 316 5.25 7.85 4.02
N LEU A 317 4.32 7.99 4.98
CA LEU A 317 2.89 7.75 4.75
C LEU A 317 2.29 8.75 3.76
N ILE A 318 2.70 10.03 3.81
CA ILE A 318 2.29 11.05 2.85
C ILE A 318 2.74 10.70 1.43
N ASP A 319 3.98 10.26 1.25
CA ASP A 319 4.52 9.86 -0.05
C ASP A 319 3.80 8.65 -0.63
N VAL A 320 3.56 7.64 0.22
CA VAL A 320 2.85 6.43 -0.17
C VAL A 320 1.39 6.75 -0.54
N THR A 321 0.72 7.63 0.20
CA THR A 321 -0.65 8.08 -0.14
C THR A 321 -0.66 8.87 -1.44
N ASN A 322 0.29 9.79 -1.65
CA ASN A 322 0.42 10.53 -2.91
C ASN A 322 0.70 9.60 -4.09
N LYS A 323 1.48 8.54 -3.87
CA LYS A 323 1.70 7.52 -4.89
C LYS A 323 0.42 6.76 -5.22
N ALA A 324 -0.34 6.36 -4.21
CA ALA A 324 -1.63 5.71 -4.39
C ALA A 324 -2.62 6.62 -5.16
N TYR A 325 -2.63 7.93 -4.91
CA TYR A 325 -3.42 8.87 -5.70
C TYR A 325 -3.03 8.86 -7.18
N LYS A 326 -1.74 9.03 -7.48
CA LYS A 326 -1.21 9.02 -8.86
C LYS A 326 -1.54 7.71 -9.58
N ASP A 327 -1.38 6.59 -8.88
CA ASP A 327 -1.66 5.25 -9.39
C ASP A 327 -3.16 5.05 -9.68
N SER A 328 -4.03 5.62 -8.85
CA SER A 328 -5.50 5.61 -8.99
C SER A 328 -6.09 6.71 -9.88
N LYS A 329 -5.26 7.48 -10.61
CA LYS A 329 -5.73 8.60 -11.46
C LYS A 329 -6.46 9.69 -10.67
N ILE A 330 -6.05 9.86 -9.42
CA ILE A 330 -6.47 10.96 -8.56
C ILE A 330 -5.47 12.10 -8.75
N ASN A 331 -6.00 13.28 -9.05
CA ASN A 331 -5.27 14.49 -9.36
C ASN A 331 -5.31 15.45 -8.16
N ILE A 332 -4.76 15.01 -7.02
CA ILE A 332 -4.46 15.86 -5.86
C ILE A 332 -3.10 15.45 -5.28
N GLN A 333 -2.56 16.29 -4.41
CA GLN A 333 -1.39 15.99 -3.60
C GLN A 333 -1.64 16.36 -2.14
N LEU A 334 -1.33 15.46 -1.20
CA LEU A 334 -1.19 15.81 0.21
C LEU A 334 0.16 16.48 0.44
N ARG A 335 0.16 17.54 1.25
CA ARG A 335 1.37 18.21 1.70
C ARG A 335 1.36 18.35 3.21
N LEU A 336 2.28 17.67 3.88
CA LEU A 336 2.47 17.82 5.32
C LEU A 336 3.04 19.22 5.61
N VAL A 337 2.24 20.11 6.19
CA VAL A 337 2.65 21.51 6.45
C VAL A 337 3.15 21.72 7.88
N HIS A 338 2.70 20.91 8.83
CA HIS A 338 3.14 21.00 10.20
C HIS A 338 3.01 19.67 10.95
N THR A 339 3.96 19.39 11.85
CA THR A 339 3.81 18.35 12.87
C THR A 339 3.99 18.92 14.27
N ARG A 340 3.30 18.33 15.25
CA ARG A 340 3.42 18.71 16.66
C ARG A 340 3.38 17.48 17.55
N ALA A 341 4.42 17.30 18.37
CA ALA A 341 4.38 16.35 19.48
C ALA A 341 3.31 16.76 20.52
N THR A 342 2.56 15.79 21.02
CA THR A 342 1.56 15.98 22.08
C THR A 342 1.70 14.92 23.17
N LYS A 343 1.24 15.27 24.38
CA LYS A 343 1.13 14.35 25.53
C LYS A 343 -0.25 13.69 25.61
N TYR A 344 -0.98 13.63 24.51
CA TYR A 344 -2.29 12.97 24.46
C TYR A 344 -2.18 11.48 24.82
N SER A 345 -3.26 10.92 25.35
CA SER A 345 -3.25 9.53 25.83
C SER A 345 -3.22 8.53 24.66
N GLU A 346 -2.37 7.52 24.79
CA GLU A 346 -2.36 6.37 23.88
C GLU A 346 -3.48 5.39 24.15
N THR A 347 -4.10 5.43 25.32
CA THR A 347 -5.11 4.45 25.72
C THR A 347 -6.54 4.98 25.55
N ALA A 348 -6.70 6.18 25.00
CA ALA A 348 -8.00 6.66 24.56
C ALA A 348 -8.39 5.96 23.24
N SER A 349 -9.65 5.56 23.12
CA SER A 349 -10.21 5.05 21.87
C SER A 349 -10.11 6.09 20.75
N ASN A 350 -10.12 5.64 19.49
CA ASN A 350 -10.02 6.53 18.35
C ASN A 350 -11.21 7.51 18.26
N ASP A 351 -12.40 7.12 18.72
CA ASP A 351 -13.58 8.00 18.74
C ASP A 351 -13.44 9.17 19.73
N VAL A 352 -12.96 8.87 20.95
CA VAL A 352 -12.69 9.88 21.98
C VAL A 352 -11.57 10.81 21.50
N ALA A 353 -10.52 10.25 20.92
CA ALA A 353 -9.40 11.00 20.36
C ALA A 353 -9.83 11.93 19.22
N LEU A 354 -10.67 11.45 18.30
CA LEU A 354 -11.23 12.26 17.22
C LEU A 354 -12.11 13.41 17.75
N SER A 355 -12.96 13.11 18.74
CA SER A 355 -13.78 14.11 19.42
C SER A 355 -12.93 15.16 20.13
N ASP A 356 -11.88 14.76 20.85
CA ASP A 356 -11.02 15.69 21.57
C ASP A 356 -10.17 16.55 20.62
N LEU A 357 -9.70 15.96 19.52
CA LEU A 357 -8.94 16.67 18.48
C LEU A 357 -9.79 17.75 17.81
N SER A 358 -11.01 17.39 17.38
CA SER A 358 -11.92 18.31 16.69
C SER A 358 -12.45 19.42 17.60
N ARG A 359 -12.56 19.15 18.91
CA ARG A 359 -13.05 20.10 19.92
C ARG A 359 -11.94 20.82 20.69
N ASP A 360 -10.69 20.67 20.26
CA ASP A 360 -9.52 21.33 20.83
C ASP A 360 -9.36 21.10 22.35
N ARG A 361 -9.54 19.85 22.82
CA ARG A 361 -9.62 19.50 24.24
C ARG A 361 -8.31 18.94 24.81
N GLY A 362 -8.11 19.17 26.11
CA GLY A 362 -7.05 18.53 26.89
C GLY A 362 -5.66 18.75 26.29
N ALA A 363 -4.89 17.66 26.13
CA ALA A 363 -3.54 17.72 25.55
C ALA A 363 -3.51 18.10 24.06
N LEU A 364 -4.68 18.20 23.40
CA LEU A 364 -4.81 18.63 22.01
C LEU A 364 -5.21 20.10 21.90
N ALA A 365 -5.41 20.83 23.00
CA ALA A 365 -5.73 22.25 22.97
C ALA A 365 -4.67 23.08 22.19
N GLY A 366 -5.14 24.15 21.54
CA GLY A 366 -4.34 25.00 20.65
C GLY A 366 -4.16 24.46 19.23
N THR A 367 -4.72 23.29 18.91
CA THR A 367 -4.71 22.70 17.57
C THR A 367 -5.43 23.60 16.57
N SER A 368 -6.56 24.21 16.93
CA SER A 368 -7.29 25.13 16.04
C SER A 368 -6.47 26.36 15.65
N ALA A 369 -5.69 26.90 16.60
CA ALA A 369 -4.79 28.02 16.36
C ALA A 369 -3.64 27.63 15.41
N LEU A 370 -3.03 26.46 15.62
CA LEU A 370 -1.97 25.95 14.73
C LEU A 370 -2.50 25.62 13.34
N ARG A 371 -3.69 25.00 13.25
CA ARG A 371 -4.37 24.73 11.97
C ARG A 371 -4.54 26.01 11.15
N THR A 372 -4.96 27.09 11.80
CA THR A 372 -5.10 28.41 11.16
C THR A 372 -3.74 29.03 10.81
N LYS A 373 -2.77 28.95 11.71
CA LYS A 373 -1.40 29.47 11.49
C LYS A 373 -0.73 28.83 10.28
N TYR A 374 -0.83 27.51 10.13
CA TYR A 374 -0.14 26.76 9.08
C TYR A 374 -1.00 26.48 7.85
N GLY A 375 -2.27 26.88 7.85
CA GLY A 375 -3.16 26.73 6.71
C GLY A 375 -3.54 25.27 6.42
N ALA A 376 -3.70 24.46 7.47
CA ALA A 376 -3.97 23.02 7.29
C ALA A 376 -5.46 22.75 7.02
N ASP A 377 -5.74 22.24 5.82
CA ASP A 377 -7.06 21.80 5.38
C ASP A 377 -7.54 20.60 6.20
N LEU A 378 -6.66 19.63 6.45
CA LEU A 378 -6.89 18.44 7.27
C LEU A 378 -6.03 18.44 8.54
N VAL A 379 -6.55 17.89 9.64
CA VAL A 379 -5.80 17.73 10.90
C VAL A 379 -5.94 16.33 11.46
N PHE A 380 -4.81 15.65 11.64
CA PHE A 380 -4.81 14.26 12.08
C PHE A 380 -4.04 14.08 13.40
N LEU A 381 -4.42 13.08 14.19
CA LEU A 381 -3.63 12.59 15.33
C LEU A 381 -3.05 11.22 14.99
N PHE A 382 -1.73 11.11 15.04
CA PHE A 382 -0.96 9.89 14.78
C PHE A 382 -0.45 9.26 16.08
N ARG A 383 -0.75 7.98 16.30
CA ARG A 383 -0.40 7.26 17.53
C ARG A 383 0.19 5.89 17.21
N PRO A 384 1.11 5.34 18.03
CA PRO A 384 1.40 3.92 18.00
C PRO A 384 0.12 3.13 18.27
N TYR A 385 -0.04 1.97 17.65
CA TYR A 385 -1.25 1.18 17.86
C TYR A 385 -1.33 0.55 19.25
N TYR A 386 -2.51 0.63 19.88
CA TYR A 386 -2.86 -0.09 21.10
C TYR A 386 -4.19 -0.82 20.89
N ARG A 387 -4.10 -2.11 20.51
CA ARG A 387 -5.24 -2.96 20.18
C ARG A 387 -6.32 -2.98 21.26
N SER A 388 -5.91 -3.00 22.53
CA SER A 388 -6.83 -3.10 23.67
C SER A 388 -7.78 -1.91 23.81
N THR A 389 -7.43 -0.74 23.28
CA THR A 389 -8.13 0.51 23.58
C THR A 389 -8.56 1.29 22.35
N HIS A 390 -7.81 1.23 21.24
CA HIS A 390 -8.10 2.04 20.06
C HIS A 390 -9.39 1.66 19.35
N GLY A 391 -9.81 0.40 19.44
CA GLY A 391 -10.99 -0.14 18.77
C GLY A 391 -10.76 -0.43 17.28
N SER A 392 -10.08 0.47 16.57
CA SER A 392 -9.78 0.39 15.15
C SER A 392 -8.34 0.86 14.85
N CYS A 393 -7.92 0.79 13.59
CA CYS A 393 -6.65 1.37 13.13
C CYS A 393 -6.70 2.88 12.87
N GLY A 394 -7.89 3.45 12.79
CA GLY A 394 -8.09 4.89 12.63
C GLY A 394 -9.55 5.23 12.81
N MET A 395 -9.84 6.52 12.84
CA MET A 395 -11.21 6.99 12.78
C MET A 395 -11.25 8.41 12.24
N THR A 396 -12.15 8.67 11.30
CA THR A 396 -12.25 9.96 10.61
C THR A 396 -13.70 10.36 10.38
N TYR A 397 -13.96 11.67 10.51
CA TYR A 397 -15.21 12.25 10.04
C TYR A 397 -15.27 12.23 8.51
N VAL A 398 -16.34 11.68 7.95
CA VAL A 398 -16.50 11.61 6.49
C VAL A 398 -16.97 12.97 5.98
N GLY A 399 -16.05 13.74 5.39
CA GLY A 399 -16.25 15.17 5.11
C GLY A 399 -17.45 15.51 4.22
N PHE A 400 -17.91 14.57 3.39
CA PHE A 400 -19.01 14.76 2.46
C PHE A 400 -20.08 13.66 2.60
N SER A 401 -20.24 13.12 3.81
CA SER A 401 -21.20 12.05 4.08
C SER A 401 -22.60 12.40 3.55
N THR A 402 -23.30 11.42 2.99
CA THR A 402 -24.67 11.56 2.48
C THR A 402 -24.88 12.68 1.46
N GLY A 403 -23.84 13.02 0.68
CA GLY A 403 -23.92 14.02 -0.38
C GLY A 403 -23.70 15.48 0.05
N GLN A 404 -23.35 15.73 1.31
CA GLN A 404 -23.09 17.07 1.86
C GLN A 404 -21.98 17.84 1.10
N SER A 405 -21.90 19.16 1.30
CA SER A 405 -21.00 20.06 0.57
C SER A 405 -19.54 20.07 1.04
N GLY A 406 -19.19 19.33 2.10
CA GLY A 406 -17.91 19.48 2.79
C GLY A 406 -18.04 20.44 3.96
N ASN A 407 -17.48 20.09 5.13
CA ASN A 407 -17.44 20.95 6.30
C ASN A 407 -16.00 21.06 6.85
N PRO A 408 -15.34 22.23 6.78
CA PRO A 408 -14.03 22.42 7.37
C PRO A 408 -13.96 22.09 8.87
N GLY A 409 -15.08 22.24 9.60
CA GLY A 409 -15.20 21.93 11.02
C GLY A 409 -15.07 20.44 11.35
N THR A 410 -15.10 19.57 10.34
CA THR A 410 -15.08 18.11 10.49
C THR A 410 -13.89 17.48 9.78
N ALA A 411 -12.95 18.29 9.30
CA ALA A 411 -11.76 17.82 8.60
C ALA A 411 -10.67 17.31 9.57
N PHE A 412 -11.05 16.35 10.41
CA PHE A 412 -10.24 15.77 11.46
C PHE A 412 -10.24 14.24 11.39
N GLY A 413 -9.11 13.62 11.71
CA GLY A 413 -8.94 12.17 11.70
C GLY A 413 -7.95 11.67 12.76
N THR A 414 -7.96 10.38 13.03
CA THR A 414 -7.00 9.69 13.88
C THR A 414 -6.44 8.49 13.15
N VAL A 415 -5.14 8.23 13.32
CA VAL A 415 -4.42 7.11 12.69
C VAL A 415 -3.57 6.44 13.75
N SER A 416 -3.70 5.13 13.84
CA SER A 416 -2.86 4.24 14.61
C SER A 416 -1.94 3.47 13.66
N ASP A 417 -0.67 3.28 14.03
CA ASP A 417 0.33 2.71 13.14
C ASP A 417 1.17 1.60 13.80
N GLY A 418 1.54 0.62 12.96
CA GLY A 418 2.46 -0.46 13.31
C GLY A 418 1.86 -1.52 14.22
N THR A 419 2.74 -2.40 14.72
CA THR A 419 2.40 -3.47 15.66
C THR A 419 1.95 -2.92 17.01
N SER A 420 0.92 -3.53 17.59
CA SER A 420 0.37 -3.12 18.88
C SER A 420 1.43 -3.06 19.97
N ARG A 421 1.41 -1.99 20.76
CA ARG A 421 2.38 -1.70 21.83
C ARG A 421 1.92 -2.17 23.21
N ASP A 422 0.79 -2.87 23.28
CA ASP A 422 0.27 -3.55 24.47
C ASP A 422 0.47 -5.08 24.38
N ASN A 423 -0.18 -5.84 25.28
CA ASN A 423 -0.05 -7.30 25.34
C ASN A 423 -0.63 -8.04 24.11
N TYR A 424 -1.26 -7.33 23.18
CA TYR A 424 -1.79 -7.87 21.92
C TYR A 424 -0.82 -7.61 20.75
N ASN A 425 0.48 -7.79 20.97
CA ASN A 425 1.56 -7.46 20.03
C ASN A 425 1.62 -8.30 18.74
N LEU A 426 0.67 -9.21 18.52
CA LEU A 426 0.46 -9.85 17.21
C LEU A 426 -0.44 -8.99 16.30
N TYR A 427 -1.20 -8.03 16.84
CA TYR A 427 -2.05 -7.18 16.00
C TYR A 427 -1.28 -5.99 15.44
N TYR A 428 -1.59 -5.55 14.22
CA TYR A 428 -0.92 -4.38 13.61
C TYR A 428 -1.85 -3.53 12.76
N CYS A 429 -1.54 -2.23 12.65
CA CYS A 429 -2.15 -1.34 11.67
C CYS A 429 -1.19 -1.11 10.50
N GLY A 430 -1.70 -1.37 9.28
CA GLY A 430 -0.90 -1.45 8.06
C GLY A 430 -0.70 -0.11 7.36
N LEU A 431 0.13 -0.15 6.32
CA LEU A 431 0.52 0.99 5.49
C LEU A 431 -0.67 1.78 4.91
N GLN A 432 -1.75 1.08 4.58
CA GLN A 432 -2.94 1.66 3.95
C GLN A 432 -3.74 2.57 4.89
N THR A 433 -3.55 2.46 6.21
CA THR A 433 -4.39 3.14 7.22
C THR A 433 -4.45 4.65 7.00
N PHE A 434 -3.31 5.31 6.79
CA PHE A 434 -3.30 6.77 6.60
C PHE A 434 -4.04 7.20 5.32
N ALA A 435 -3.87 6.44 4.23
CA ALA A 435 -4.60 6.65 2.98
C ALA A 435 -6.11 6.38 3.17
N HIS A 436 -6.47 5.37 3.97
CA HIS A 436 -7.85 5.05 4.31
C HIS A 436 -8.54 6.24 4.98
N GLU A 437 -7.96 6.72 6.07
CA GLU A 437 -8.52 7.80 6.86
C GLU A 437 -8.59 9.14 6.09
N THR A 438 -7.56 9.47 5.30
CA THR A 438 -7.64 10.63 4.40
C THR A 438 -8.69 10.48 3.31
N GLY A 439 -8.95 9.25 2.84
CA GLY A 439 -10.06 8.94 1.94
C GLY A 439 -11.43 9.30 2.51
N HIS A 440 -11.66 9.01 3.80
CA HIS A 440 -12.89 9.43 4.50
C HIS A 440 -13.06 10.95 4.53
N SER A 441 -12.00 11.70 4.84
CA SER A 441 -12.01 13.17 4.79
C SER A 441 -12.41 13.71 3.41
N LEU A 442 -12.08 12.97 2.35
CA LEU A 442 -12.40 13.30 0.95
C LEU A 442 -13.78 12.80 0.49
N GLY A 443 -14.59 12.23 1.38
CA GLY A 443 -15.98 11.85 1.09
C GLY A 443 -16.18 10.42 0.61
N ASN A 444 -15.14 9.58 0.72
CA ASN A 444 -15.23 8.15 0.44
C ASN A 444 -15.67 7.36 1.67
N VAL A 445 -16.28 6.20 1.43
CA VAL A 445 -16.74 5.25 2.45
C VAL A 445 -16.26 3.85 2.12
N HIS A 446 -16.54 2.86 2.96
CA HIS A 446 -16.11 1.48 2.73
C HIS A 446 -16.79 0.82 1.53
N ASP A 447 -16.59 -0.49 1.36
CA ASP A 447 -17.38 -1.29 0.44
C ASP A 447 -18.87 -1.14 0.76
N ARG A 448 -19.73 -1.31 -0.25
CA ARG A 448 -21.20 -1.23 -0.07
C ARG A 448 -21.73 -2.12 1.05
N TYR A 449 -21.10 -3.27 1.28
CA TYR A 449 -21.47 -4.21 2.33
C TYR A 449 -21.13 -3.73 3.75
N TYR A 450 -20.05 -2.95 3.91
CA TYR A 450 -19.55 -2.53 5.21
C TYR A 450 -19.86 -1.06 5.54
N ALA A 451 -20.14 -0.24 4.53
CA ALA A 451 -20.46 1.17 4.72
C ALA A 451 -21.82 1.33 5.43
N SER A 452 -21.83 2.06 6.55
CA SER A 452 -23.04 2.39 7.31
C SER A 452 -23.87 3.54 6.71
N PHE A 453 -23.29 4.29 5.77
CA PHE A 453 -23.95 5.39 5.06
C PHE A 453 -23.31 5.62 3.68
N GLN A 454 -23.99 6.37 2.81
CA GLN A 454 -23.44 6.77 1.52
C GLN A 454 -22.36 7.84 1.69
N GLY A 455 -21.30 7.78 0.88
CA GLY A 455 -20.33 8.87 0.73
C GLY A 455 -20.90 10.08 -0.03
N LYS A 456 -20.02 10.86 -0.66
CA LYS A 456 -20.40 12.05 -1.44
C LYS A 456 -21.38 11.72 -2.57
N PHE A 457 -21.17 10.61 -3.25
CA PHE A 457 -21.92 10.19 -4.42
C PHE A 457 -22.38 8.73 -4.30
N PRO A 458 -23.37 8.29 -5.09
CA PRO A 458 -23.80 6.88 -5.13
C PRO A 458 -22.71 5.88 -5.53
N TYR A 459 -21.57 6.36 -6.02
CA TYR A 459 -20.39 5.58 -6.42
C TYR A 459 -19.19 5.71 -5.47
N SER A 460 -19.29 6.45 -4.35
CA SER A 460 -18.17 6.72 -3.42
C SER A 460 -17.74 5.54 -2.54
N TYR A 461 -17.98 4.31 -2.99
CA TYR A 461 -17.71 3.07 -2.26
C TYR A 461 -16.40 2.41 -2.68
N ALA A 462 -15.77 1.73 -1.74
CA ALA A 462 -14.63 0.87 -2.02
C ALA A 462 -15.03 -0.31 -2.92
N TRP A 463 -14.03 -1.00 -3.43
CA TRP A 463 -14.19 -2.24 -4.17
C TRP A 463 -13.20 -3.30 -3.70
N GLY A 464 -13.64 -4.55 -3.68
CA GLY A 464 -12.79 -5.69 -3.42
C GLY A 464 -13.53 -7.00 -3.59
N ILE A 465 -12.77 -8.09 -3.53
CA ILE A 465 -13.29 -9.46 -3.58
C ILE A 465 -12.70 -10.19 -2.38
N TYR A 466 -13.58 -10.73 -1.53
CA TYR A 466 -13.22 -11.48 -0.34
C TYR A 466 -12.15 -12.54 -0.64
N GLY A 467 -11.07 -12.54 0.15
CA GLY A 467 -9.94 -13.46 0.01
C GLY A 467 -9.05 -13.24 -1.21
N LYS A 468 -9.32 -12.24 -2.07
CA LYS A 468 -8.50 -11.94 -3.25
C LYS A 468 -7.83 -10.57 -3.19
N PHE A 469 -8.61 -9.52 -2.91
CA PHE A 469 -8.09 -8.17 -2.73
C PHE A 469 -9.14 -7.22 -2.14
N GLY A 470 -8.66 -6.13 -1.54
CA GLY A 470 -9.45 -4.92 -1.29
C GLY A 470 -8.71 -3.67 -1.78
N THR A 471 -9.43 -2.69 -2.32
CA THR A 471 -8.90 -1.33 -2.52
C THR A 471 -8.66 -0.64 -1.16
N ILE A 472 -7.98 0.52 -1.13
CA ILE A 472 -7.57 1.20 0.12
C ILE A 472 -8.71 1.35 1.14
N MET A 473 -9.91 1.70 0.68
CA MET A 473 -11.08 1.90 1.54
C MET A 473 -11.83 0.60 1.87
N SER A 474 -11.38 -0.54 1.37
CA SER A 474 -12.07 -1.83 1.54
C SER A 474 -11.66 -2.54 2.82
N TYR A 475 -12.59 -3.28 3.42
CA TYR A 475 -12.27 -4.20 4.52
C TYR A 475 -11.77 -5.56 4.03
N TYR A 476 -11.74 -5.81 2.72
CA TYR A 476 -11.19 -7.03 2.16
C TYR A 476 -9.66 -7.00 2.12
N SER A 477 -9.07 -8.19 2.23
CA SER A 477 -7.62 -8.40 2.23
C SER A 477 -7.22 -9.44 1.18
N PRO A 478 -5.96 -9.42 0.70
CA PRO A 478 -4.92 -8.40 0.97
C PRO A 478 -5.27 -7.04 0.36
N SER A 479 -4.84 -5.95 1.02
CA SER A 479 -5.07 -4.59 0.52
C SER A 479 -4.16 -4.29 -0.68
N LEU A 480 -4.74 -3.65 -1.69
CA LEU A 480 -4.02 -3.01 -2.78
C LEU A 480 -3.99 -1.51 -2.53
N MET A 481 -2.84 -0.89 -2.77
CA MET A 481 -2.65 0.57 -2.65
C MET A 481 -3.27 1.33 -3.84
N PHE A 482 -4.52 1.02 -4.18
CA PHE A 482 -5.37 1.72 -5.14
C PHE A 482 -6.70 2.09 -4.48
N TYR A 483 -7.20 3.29 -4.75
CA TYR A 483 -8.62 3.62 -4.60
C TYR A 483 -9.45 3.01 -5.73
N SER A 484 -10.74 2.76 -5.45
CA SER A 484 -11.63 2.19 -6.46
C SER A 484 -11.85 3.14 -7.64
N THR A 485 -11.83 2.60 -8.86
CA THR A 485 -12.11 3.35 -10.08
C THR A 485 -12.30 2.43 -11.30
N PRO A 486 -13.24 2.72 -12.22
CA PRO A 486 -13.39 2.02 -13.49
C PRO A 486 -12.30 2.38 -14.51
N LEU A 487 -11.48 3.40 -14.25
CA LEU A 487 -10.36 3.77 -15.12
C LEU A 487 -9.24 2.71 -15.11
N LEU A 488 -9.20 1.91 -14.05
CA LEU A 488 -8.27 0.82 -13.85
C LEU A 488 -8.99 -0.52 -14.09
N LYS A 489 -9.08 -0.94 -15.35
CA LYS A 489 -9.87 -2.08 -15.80
C LYS A 489 -9.29 -3.46 -15.48
N THR A 490 -7.97 -3.57 -15.27
CA THR A 490 -7.26 -4.86 -15.11
C THR A 490 -6.29 -4.87 -13.93
N GLN A 491 -6.17 -3.74 -13.23
CA GLN A 491 -5.12 -3.50 -12.25
C GLN A 491 -5.38 -4.12 -10.88
N CYS A 492 -6.62 -4.56 -10.62
CA CYS A 492 -6.98 -5.19 -9.35
C CYS A 492 -7.14 -6.70 -9.55
N LYS A 493 -6.00 -7.41 -9.43
CA LYS A 493 -5.90 -8.88 -9.61
C LYS A 493 -6.42 -9.36 -10.97
N GLY A 494 -6.06 -8.65 -12.04
CA GLY A 494 -6.50 -8.93 -13.41
C GLY A 494 -7.92 -8.43 -13.72
N GLY A 495 -8.66 -7.98 -12.71
CA GLY A 495 -10.00 -7.41 -12.84
C GLY A 495 -10.04 -5.88 -12.65
N PRO A 496 -11.24 -5.29 -12.76
CA PRO A 496 -11.42 -3.87 -12.55
C PRO A 496 -11.22 -3.49 -11.08
N CYS A 497 -10.61 -2.34 -10.84
CA CYS A 497 -10.50 -1.75 -9.51
C CYS A 497 -11.78 -1.04 -9.07
N GLY A 498 -12.81 -0.99 -9.90
CA GLY A 498 -14.10 -0.41 -9.58
C GLY A 498 -15.00 -0.37 -10.81
N TYR A 499 -16.26 0.01 -10.60
CA TYR A 499 -17.26 0.07 -11.67
C TYR A 499 -17.82 1.47 -11.84
N ALA A 500 -18.19 1.79 -13.08
CA ALA A 500 -18.78 3.07 -13.40
C ALA A 500 -20.13 3.27 -12.71
N GLU A 501 -20.51 4.54 -12.55
CA GLU A 501 -21.84 4.94 -12.11
C GLU A 501 -22.95 4.28 -12.95
N GLY A 502 -24.03 3.86 -12.30
CA GLY A 502 -25.12 3.10 -12.91
C GLY A 502 -24.92 1.57 -12.90
N ASN A 503 -23.71 1.06 -12.64
CA ASN A 503 -23.51 -0.37 -12.36
C ASN A 503 -23.99 -0.71 -10.94
N VAL A 504 -24.53 -1.92 -10.74
CA VAL A 504 -24.95 -2.41 -9.41
C VAL A 504 -23.79 -2.42 -8.39
N ASN A 505 -22.57 -2.66 -8.88
CA ASN A 505 -21.32 -2.64 -8.12
C ASN A 505 -20.55 -1.31 -8.25
N SER A 506 -21.23 -0.23 -8.66
CA SER A 506 -20.64 1.09 -8.89
C SER A 506 -19.66 1.47 -7.76
N SER A 507 -18.44 1.87 -8.11
CA SER A 507 -17.34 2.08 -7.17
C SER A 507 -16.26 2.90 -7.87
N ASP A 508 -16.30 4.21 -7.65
CA ASP A 508 -15.40 5.19 -8.28
C ASP A 508 -14.99 6.28 -7.28
N GLN A 509 -14.22 5.86 -6.29
CA GLN A 509 -13.67 6.76 -5.29
C GLN A 509 -12.65 7.74 -5.85
N SER A 510 -12.00 7.39 -6.96
CA SER A 510 -11.08 8.30 -7.63
C SER A 510 -11.82 9.50 -8.21
N ARG A 511 -13.00 9.29 -8.82
CA ARG A 511 -13.88 10.37 -9.26
C ARG A 511 -14.42 11.20 -8.09
N THR A 512 -14.71 10.57 -6.94
CA THR A 512 -15.08 11.30 -5.73
C THR A 512 -13.97 12.26 -5.30
N ILE A 513 -12.73 11.76 -5.15
CA ILE A 513 -11.60 12.57 -4.68
C ILE A 513 -11.24 13.68 -5.68
N ASN A 514 -11.29 13.41 -6.98
CA ASN A 514 -11.06 14.44 -8.00
C ASN A 514 -12.07 15.58 -7.94
N TYR A 515 -13.29 15.32 -7.45
CA TYR A 515 -14.31 16.34 -7.25
C TYR A 515 -14.13 17.07 -5.90
N THR A 516 -13.92 16.33 -4.82
CA THR A 516 -13.92 16.87 -3.45
C THR A 516 -12.57 17.46 -3.05
N GLY A 517 -11.47 16.95 -3.61
CA GLY A 517 -10.10 17.38 -3.31
C GLY A 517 -9.85 18.88 -3.48
N PRO A 518 -10.24 19.51 -4.62
CA PRO A 518 -10.16 20.96 -4.79
C PRO A 518 -10.98 21.76 -3.75
N ILE A 519 -12.09 21.20 -3.26
CA ILE A 519 -12.92 21.84 -2.23
C ILE A 519 -12.20 21.76 -0.88
N VAL A 520 -11.66 20.58 -0.54
CA VAL A 520 -10.89 20.38 0.70
C VAL A 520 -9.64 21.24 0.72
N ALA A 521 -8.91 21.36 -0.39
CA ALA A 521 -7.75 22.24 -0.55
C ALA A 521 -8.05 23.75 -0.34
N GLY A 522 -9.32 24.12 -0.21
CA GLY A 522 -9.79 25.47 0.10
C GLY A 522 -10.37 25.61 1.51
N PHE A 523 -10.25 24.60 2.38
CA PHE A 523 -10.76 24.67 3.76
C PHE A 523 -9.99 25.67 4.62
N LYS A 524 -8.69 25.87 4.34
CA LYS A 524 -7.90 26.95 4.93
C LYS A 524 -7.13 27.73 3.87
N PRO A 525 -6.90 29.03 4.08
CA PRO A 525 -5.95 29.78 3.25
C PRO A 525 -4.55 29.17 3.39
N LYS A 526 -3.85 29.02 2.27
CA LYS A 526 -2.44 28.61 2.26
C LYS A 526 -1.57 29.70 2.90
N THR A 527 -1.03 29.43 4.08
CA THR A 527 -0.12 30.35 4.80
C THR A 527 1.31 29.83 4.90
N THR A 528 1.53 28.53 4.67
CA THR A 528 2.84 27.87 4.81
C THR A 528 3.51 27.65 3.46
N ALA A 529 4.60 28.38 3.21
CA ALA A 529 5.47 28.16 2.06
C ALA A 529 6.41 26.96 2.30
N VAL A 530 7.11 26.95 3.45
CA VAL A 530 8.05 25.90 3.84
C VAL A 530 7.46 25.13 5.02
N PRO A 531 7.22 23.80 4.89
CA PRO A 531 6.73 22.97 5.99
C PRO A 531 7.59 23.05 7.26
N VAL A 532 6.92 23.02 8.42
CA VAL A 532 7.55 23.01 9.73
C VAL A 532 7.33 21.65 10.38
N ILE A 533 8.27 20.73 10.17
CA ILE A 533 8.20 19.33 10.63
C ILE A 533 9.02 19.22 11.92
N GLN A 534 8.33 19.36 13.05
CA GLN A 534 8.90 19.41 14.40
C GLN A 534 8.43 18.26 15.29
#